data_AF-A0A2R5FLR1-F1
#
_entry.id   AF-A0A2R5FLR1-F1
#
_cell.length_a   1.000
_cell.length_b   1.000
_cell.length_c   1.000
_cell.angle_alpha   90.00
_cell.angle_beta   90.00
_cell.angle_gamma   90.00
#
_symmetry.space_group_name_H-M   'P 1'
#
loop_
_entity.id
_entity.type
_entity.pdbx_description
1 polymer ?
#
loop_
_entity_poly.entity_id
_entity_poly.type
_entity_poly.pdbx_seq_one_letter_code
_entity_poly.pdbx_strand_id
1 'polypeptide(L)'
;MFGFMNTEPIITNERVDDIPVLLRQLERMGVKELIDKHFPKHGNWEGESLGSIAIIWLIFKLQNIKKQLGSILIDYLKRENQHL
;
A
#
# COMPACT_ATOMS: atom_id res chain seq x y z
N MET A 1 -8.31 0.20 -43.90
CA MET A 1 -9.36 -0.16 -42.92
C MET A 1 -8.66 -0.44 -41.59
N PHE A 2 -8.64 0.53 -40.68
CA PHE A 2 -8.04 0.38 -39.34
C PHE A 2 -9.13 -0.14 -38.40
N GLY A 3 -8.99 -1.39 -37.95
CA GLY A 3 -9.88 -1.97 -36.95
C GLY A 3 -9.60 -1.33 -35.59
N PHE A 4 -10.63 -0.73 -34.99
CA PHE A 4 -10.60 -0.35 -33.58
C PHE A 4 -10.46 -1.64 -32.76
N MET A 5 -9.32 -1.83 -32.09
CA MET A 5 -9.21 -2.87 -31.07
C MET A 5 -10.08 -2.46 -29.89
N ASN A 6 -11.24 -3.10 -29.75
CA ASN A 6 -12.03 -3.03 -28.52
C ASN A 6 -11.28 -3.81 -27.44
N THR A 7 -10.43 -3.13 -26.69
CA THR A 7 -9.83 -3.69 -25.49
C THR A 7 -10.93 -3.79 -24.44
N GLU A 8 -11.46 -4.99 -24.21
CA GLU A 8 -12.33 -5.20 -23.05
C GLU A 8 -11.56 -4.79 -21.79
N PRO A 9 -12.17 -4.00 -20.88
CA PRO A 9 -11.48 -3.54 -19.69
C PRO A 9 -11.11 -4.75 -18.83
N ILE A 10 -9.82 -4.93 -18.59
CA ILE A 10 -9.32 -5.93 -17.64
C ILE A 10 -9.71 -5.43 -16.25
N ILE A 11 -10.84 -5.92 -15.73
CA ILE A 11 -11.30 -5.61 -14.38
C ILE A 11 -10.38 -6.36 -13.42
N THR A 12 -9.49 -5.64 -12.77
CA THR A 12 -8.66 -6.15 -11.68
C THR A 12 -9.29 -5.71 -10.35
N ASN A 13 -9.60 -6.66 -9.48
CA ASN A 13 -10.13 -6.36 -8.14
C ASN A 13 -8.94 -6.22 -7.17
N GLU A 14 -8.58 -5.00 -6.82
CA GLU A 14 -7.59 -4.75 -5.76
C GLU A 14 -8.30 -4.71 -4.40
N ARG A 15 -7.86 -5.56 -3.48
CA ARG A 15 -8.38 -5.59 -2.11
C ARG A 15 -7.92 -4.35 -1.35
N VAL A 16 -8.85 -3.44 -1.08
CA VAL A 16 -8.63 -2.20 -0.32
C VAL A 16 -9.08 -2.35 1.15
N ASP A 17 -9.63 -3.50 1.53
CA ASP A 17 -10.17 -3.80 2.88
C ASP A 17 -9.12 -3.72 4.00
N ASP A 18 -7.83 -3.76 3.67
CA ASP A 18 -6.76 -3.67 4.67
C ASP A 18 -6.48 -2.24 5.15
N ILE A 19 -6.92 -1.19 4.43
CA ILE A 19 -6.60 0.21 4.80
C ILE A 19 -7.10 0.57 6.20
N PRO A 20 -8.39 0.34 6.55
CA PRO A 20 -8.89 0.70 7.88
C PRO A 20 -8.18 -0.08 9.00
N VAL A 21 -7.78 -1.33 8.73
CA VAL A 21 -7.06 -2.18 9.68
C VAL A 21 -5.66 -1.65 9.92
N LEU A 22 -4.92 -1.35 8.85
CA LEU A 22 -3.57 -0.79 8.93
C LEU A 22 -3.57 0.57 9.61
N LEU A 23 -4.50 1.45 9.25
CA LEU A 23 -4.63 2.77 9.87
C LEU A 23 -4.86 2.64 11.38
N ARG A 24 -5.86 1.85 11.79
CA ARG A 24 -6.15 1.63 13.22
C ARG A 24 -4.98 1.00 13.96
N GLN A 25 -4.21 0.12 13.32
CA GLN A 25 -3.03 -0.47 13.94
C GLN A 25 -1.93 0.57 14.15
N LEU A 26 -1.65 1.41 13.15
CA LEU A 26 -0.66 2.48 13.25
C LEU A 26 -1.05 3.55 14.28
N GLU A 27 -2.34 3.86 14.39
CA GLU A 27 -2.91 4.72 15.44
C GLU A 27 -2.69 4.11 16.83
N ARG A 28 -3.04 2.83 17.02
CA ARG A 28 -2.82 2.13 18.30
C ARG A 28 -1.35 2.07 18.70
N MET A 29 -0.46 2.02 17.73
CA MET A 29 0.99 2.01 17.94
C MET A 29 1.56 3.42 18.21
N GLY A 30 0.76 4.47 18.08
CA GLY A 30 1.19 5.86 18.30
C GLY A 30 2.27 6.32 17.32
N VAL A 31 2.29 5.76 16.09
CA VAL A 31 3.37 6.00 15.11
C VAL A 31 3.39 7.45 14.69
N LYS A 32 2.22 8.07 14.51
CA LYS A 32 2.08 9.48 14.16
C LYS A 32 2.72 10.37 15.22
N GLU A 33 2.36 10.17 16.48
CA GLU A 33 2.82 10.94 17.64
C GLU A 33 4.33 10.77 17.84
N LEU A 34 4.84 9.56 17.62
CA LEU A 34 6.28 9.29 17.70
C LEU A 34 7.05 10.06 16.61
N ILE A 35 6.54 10.06 15.39
CA ILE A 35 7.15 10.80 14.28
C ILE A 35 7.08 12.30 14.53
N ASP A 36 5.91 12.83 14.91
CA ASP A 36 5.74 14.25 15.20
C ASP A 36 6.65 14.72 16.34
N LYS A 37 6.91 13.86 17.35
CA LYS A 37 7.81 14.14 18.47
C LYS A 37 9.28 14.23 18.03
N HIS A 38 9.72 13.35 17.13
CA HIS A 38 11.12 13.30 16.68
C HIS A 38 11.43 14.22 15.49
N PHE A 39 10.39 14.59 14.73
CA PHE A 39 10.50 15.42 13.54
C PHE A 39 9.55 16.63 13.67
N PRO A 40 9.93 17.63 14.48
CA PRO A 40 9.12 18.84 14.63
C PRO A 40 9.01 19.58 13.28
N LYS A 41 7.84 20.18 13.04
CA LYS A 41 7.58 20.98 11.83
C LYS A 41 8.59 22.13 11.76
N HIS A 42 9.34 22.22 10.66
CA HIS A 42 10.18 23.38 10.37
C HIS A 42 9.31 24.58 9.96
N GLY A 43 9.80 25.81 10.19
CA GLY A 43 8.99 27.05 10.14
C GLY A 43 8.19 27.31 8.84
N ASN A 44 8.59 26.74 7.71
CA ASN A 44 7.85 26.87 6.43
C ASN A 44 6.79 25.79 6.21
N TRP A 45 6.58 24.88 7.17
CA TRP A 45 5.59 23.80 7.04
C TRP A 45 4.23 24.24 7.59
N GLU A 46 3.35 24.69 6.70
CA GLU A 46 1.99 25.13 7.05
C GLU A 46 0.93 24.02 6.91
N GLY A 47 1.33 22.81 6.54
CA GLY A 47 0.43 21.68 6.28
C GLY A 47 0.19 20.74 7.46
N GLU A 48 -0.48 19.62 7.14
CA GLU A 48 -0.72 18.48 8.03
C GLU A 48 0.55 17.98 8.72
N SER A 49 0.41 17.27 9.85
CA SER A 49 1.57 16.79 10.59
C SER A 49 2.46 15.84 9.75
N LEU A 50 3.77 15.87 9.97
CA LEU A 50 4.69 14.96 9.28
C LEU A 50 4.35 13.50 9.62
N GLY A 51 3.89 13.24 10.84
CA GLY A 51 3.31 11.98 11.25
C GLY A 51 2.11 11.58 10.38
N SER A 52 1.17 12.49 10.11
CA SER A 52 -0.01 12.21 9.25
C SER A 52 0.43 11.75 7.85
N ILE A 53 1.39 12.45 7.25
CA ILE A 53 1.90 12.10 5.91
C ILE A 53 2.65 10.77 5.94
N ALA A 54 3.46 10.55 6.98
CA ALA A 54 4.18 9.29 7.14
C ALA A 54 3.23 8.10 7.30
N ILE A 55 2.12 8.25 8.04
CA ILE A 55 1.09 7.20 8.17
C ILE A 55 0.53 6.82 6.79
N ILE A 56 0.13 7.82 6.00
CA ILE A 56 -0.41 7.60 4.64
C ILE A 56 0.62 6.88 3.77
N TRP A 57 1.88 7.34 3.82
CA TRP A 57 2.97 6.72 3.06
C TRP A 57 3.26 5.28 3.50
N LEU A 58 3.25 5.00 4.80
CA LEU A 58 3.44 3.65 5.36
C LEU A 58 2.32 2.70 4.92
N ILE A 59 1.06 3.14 4.97
CA ILE A 59 -0.08 2.34 4.49
C ILE A 59 0.13 1.96 3.02
N PHE A 60 0.48 2.93 2.17
CA PHE A 60 0.77 2.68 0.76
C PHE A 60 1.92 1.67 0.56
N LYS A 61 3.02 1.82 1.30
CA LYS A 61 4.18 0.91 1.20
C LYS A 61 3.85 -0.50 1.68
N LEU A 62 3.12 -0.65 2.78
CA LEU A 62 2.73 -1.94 3.34
C LEU A 62 1.79 -2.69 2.39
N GLN A 63 0.85 -1.99 1.75
CA GLN A 63 0.00 -2.61 0.74
C GLN A 63 0.81 -3.13 -0.46
N ASN A 64 1.74 -2.32 -0.97
CA ASN A 64 2.56 -2.74 -2.10
C ASN A 64 3.43 -3.96 -1.76
N ILE A 65 4.02 -4.00 -0.56
CA ILE A 65 4.79 -5.15 -0.09
C ILE A 65 3.89 -6.39 0.06
N LYS A 66 2.70 -6.24 0.66
CA LYS A 66 1.72 -7.33 0.78
C LYS A 66 1.38 -7.93 -0.59
N LYS A 67 1.11 -7.07 -1.58
CA LYS A 67 0.81 -7.48 -2.95
C LYS A 67 1.98 -8.20 -3.61
N GLN A 68 3.20 -7.67 -3.47
CA GLN A 68 4.41 -8.28 -4.01
C GLN A 68 4.64 -9.68 -3.43
N LEU A 69 4.50 -9.84 -2.11
CA LEU A 69 4.65 -11.13 -1.44
C LEU A 69 3.58 -12.14 -1.89
N GLY A 70 2.33 -11.71 -2.05
CA GLY A 70 1.25 -12.54 -2.58
C GLY A 70 1.55 -13.05 -4.00
N SER A 71 2.04 -12.18 -4.89
CA SER A 71 2.45 -12.57 -6.24
C SER A 71 3.56 -13.61 -6.22
N ILE A 72 4.61 -13.38 -5.43
CA ILE A 72 5.75 -14.30 -5.33
C ILE A 72 5.31 -15.68 -4.84
N LEU A 73 4.40 -15.73 -3.86
CA LEU A 73 3.88 -17.00 -3.33
C LEU A 73 3.07 -17.76 -4.39
N ILE A 74 2.22 -17.05 -5.15
CA ILE A 74 1.45 -17.67 -6.24
C ILE A 74 2.40 -18.21 -7.32
N ASP A 75 3.42 -17.44 -7.70
CA ASP A 75 4.42 -17.86 -8.69
C ASP A 75 5.23 -19.07 -8.21
N TYR A 76 5.55 -19.13 -6.92
CA TYR A 76 6.21 -20.27 -6.31
C TYR A 76 5.34 -21.53 -6.37
N LEU A 77 4.09 -21.45 -5.90
CA LEU A 77 3.16 -22.58 -5.90
C LEU A 77 2.87 -23.06 -7.33
N LYS A 78 2.75 -22.14 -8.29
CA LYS A 78 2.55 -22.50 -9.69
C LYS A 78 3.74 -23.27 -10.26
N ARG A 79 4.97 -22.87 -9.94
CA ARG A 79 6.17 -23.60 -10.37
C ARG A 79 6.25 -25.00 -9.76
N GLU A 80 5.95 -25.13 -8.47
CA GLU A 80 5.97 -26.43 -7.78
C GLU A 80 4.94 -27.41 -8.37
N ASN A 81 3.73 -26.94 -8.70
CA ASN A 81 2.66 -27.76 -9.27
C ASN A 81 2.77 -28.00 -10.79
N GLN A 82 3.74 -27.41 -11.49
CA GLN A 82 3.99 -27.67 -12.92
C GLN A 82 5.07 -28.74 -13.18
N HIS A 83 5.72 -29.25 -12.13
CA HIS A 83 6.71 -30.32 -12.21
C HIS A 83 6.16 -31.71 -11.80
N LEU A 84 4.83 -31.83 -11.64
CA LEU A 84 4.07 -33.08 -11.50
C LEU A 84 3.18 -33.27 -12.73
#